data_AF-A0A6A6H863-F1
#
_entry.id   AF-A0A6A6H863-F1
#
_cell.length_a   1.000
_cell.length_b   1.000
_cell.length_c   1.000
_cell.angle_alpha   90.00
_cell.angle_beta   90.00
_cell.angle_gamma   90.00
#
_symmetry.space_group_name_H-M   'P 1'
#
loop_
_entity.id
_entity.type
_entity.pdbx_description
1 polymer ?
#
loop_
_entity_poly.entity_id
_entity_poly.type
_entity_poly.pdbx_seq_one_letter_code
_entity_poly.pdbx_strand_id
1 'polypeptide(L)'
;MADFTPASITTLAMSSVFTPPASCSSSWWTYENSGYNSVSNGLLIQNAIVEFQSDCFPSDWGNFGRAQATQIYSPGWCPDGYTTAADQNGDVTTATCCLSRSGYTYSTTLTTGGGATTVVFAGCLSNLPAHSTTTVLNRGDDDILNTTVVSGPITKWAVPITVEVATSDAHLFTTSTRTTTPTPAAGAGSTSTTATPTKKPSTSTPTPSPSNDHVGVGVGVGVGVGVAIIAALLGFFLYRRRRRQRQIGGARPDMPPELDDKQLTPRELDSQVIPPRELQGDTTNPELPGSQPSRGKSVRQSGPPAELEA
;
A
#
# COMPACT_ATOMS: atom_id res chain seq x y z
N MET A 1 31.50 11.88 6.63
CA MET A 1 30.63 10.89 7.31
C MET A 1 29.27 11.55 7.41
N ALA A 2 28.32 11.12 6.58
CA ALA A 2 26.97 11.69 6.62
C ALA A 2 26.33 11.25 7.94
N ASP A 3 25.93 12.23 8.73
CA ASP A 3 25.29 12.06 10.03
C ASP A 3 23.92 11.40 9.79
N PHE A 4 23.81 10.11 10.08
CA PHE A 4 22.55 9.39 10.06
C PHE A 4 21.76 9.87 11.28
N THR A 5 20.96 10.91 11.11
CA THR A 5 19.89 11.19 12.07
C THR A 5 18.87 10.06 11.92
N PRO A 6 18.71 9.17 12.92
CA PRO A 6 17.70 8.14 12.84
C PRO A 6 16.34 8.82 12.71
N ALA A 7 15.48 8.32 11.82
CA ALA A 7 14.10 8.80 11.72
C ALA A 7 13.46 8.72 13.12
N SER A 8 12.88 9.82 13.60
CA SER A 8 12.24 9.84 14.92
C SER A 8 11.06 8.88 14.92
N ILE A 9 11.13 7.87 15.78
CA ILE A 9 10.01 6.95 16.05
C ILE A 9 9.04 7.67 16.99
N THR A 10 7.76 7.68 16.63
CA THR A 10 6.68 8.21 17.46
C THR A 10 5.98 7.06 18.17
N THR A 11 5.90 7.11 19.51
CA THR A 11 5.15 6.13 20.29
C THR A 11 3.71 6.61 20.49
N LEU A 12 2.76 5.74 20.18
CA LEU A 12 1.31 5.94 20.34
C LEU A 12 0.74 4.91 21.31
N ALA A 13 -0.38 5.22 21.96
CA ALA A 13 -1.01 4.27 22.88
C ALA A 13 -2.13 3.48 22.18
N MET A 14 -2.19 2.17 22.41
CA MET A 14 -3.32 1.33 22.02
C MET A 14 -3.75 0.47 23.20
N SER A 15 -4.68 0.96 24.01
CA SER A 15 -5.10 0.33 25.27
C SER A 15 -6.10 -0.83 25.11
N SER A 16 -6.39 -1.25 23.88
CA SER A 16 -7.23 -2.41 23.56
C SER A 16 -6.93 -2.92 22.15
N VAL A 17 -7.32 -4.15 21.83
CA VAL A 17 -7.12 -4.71 20.49
C VAL A 17 -7.94 -3.92 19.46
N PHE A 18 -7.26 -3.24 18.53
CA PHE A 18 -7.92 -2.59 17.41
C PHE A 18 -8.58 -3.65 16.50
N THR A 19 -9.84 -3.42 16.13
CA THR A 19 -10.58 -4.28 15.20
C THR A 19 -10.97 -3.46 13.98
N PRO A 20 -10.28 -3.61 12.83
CA PRO A 20 -10.64 -2.86 11.64
C PRO A 20 -12.05 -3.25 11.14
N PRO A 21 -12.84 -2.29 10.63
CA PRO A 21 -14.10 -2.59 9.96
C PRO A 21 -13.93 -3.60 8.82
N ALA A 22 -14.95 -4.44 8.57
CA ALA A 22 -14.89 -5.45 7.51
C ALA A 22 -14.66 -4.86 6.10
N SER A 23 -15.07 -3.61 5.86
CA SER A 23 -14.83 -2.85 4.63
C SER A 23 -13.34 -2.62 4.33
N CYS A 24 -12.49 -2.66 5.35
CA CYS A 24 -11.04 -2.53 5.23
C CYS A 24 -10.39 -3.78 4.60
N SER A 25 -11.14 -4.78 4.14
CA SER A 25 -10.55 -5.92 3.43
C SER A 25 -10.51 -5.76 1.91
N SER A 26 -11.31 -4.84 1.33
CA SER A 26 -11.56 -4.80 -0.12
C SER A 26 -11.28 -3.46 -0.83
N SER A 27 -11.21 -2.32 -0.12
CA SER A 27 -11.49 -1.01 -0.76
C SER A 27 -10.42 0.09 -0.63
N TRP A 28 -9.16 -0.27 -0.40
CA TRP A 28 -8.11 0.67 0.08
C TRP A 28 -6.75 0.50 -0.59
N TRP A 29 -6.75 -0.07 -1.80
CA TRP A 29 -5.56 -0.24 -2.63
C TRP A 29 -5.49 0.89 -3.65
N THR A 30 -4.31 1.50 -3.75
CA THR A 30 -3.97 2.44 -4.81
C THR A 30 -2.98 1.78 -5.76
N TYR A 31 -3.29 1.79 -7.05
CA TYR A 31 -2.34 1.37 -8.07
C TYR A 31 -1.32 2.48 -8.32
N GLU A 32 -0.04 2.12 -8.25
CA GLU A 32 1.09 2.97 -8.60
C GLU A 32 1.84 2.33 -9.78
N ASN A 33 1.80 3.01 -10.93
CA ASN A 33 2.44 2.55 -12.15
C ASN A 33 3.98 2.43 -11.99
N SER A 34 4.58 1.54 -12.79
CA SER A 34 6.03 1.31 -12.83
C SER A 34 6.86 2.57 -13.05
N GLY A 35 6.33 3.59 -13.73
CA GLY A 35 6.99 4.88 -13.93
C GLY A 35 7.34 5.62 -12.62
N TYR A 36 6.61 5.38 -11.52
CA TYR A 36 6.86 6.03 -10.23
C TYR A 36 7.76 5.22 -9.28
N ASN A 37 7.83 3.90 -9.46
CA ASN A 37 8.47 3.01 -8.49
C ASN A 37 9.51 2.05 -9.08
N SER A 38 9.68 2.03 -10.40
CA SER A 38 10.58 1.11 -11.10
C SER A 38 10.29 -0.37 -10.87
N VAL A 39 9.08 -0.73 -10.41
CA VAL A 39 8.63 -2.12 -10.26
C VAL A 39 7.85 -2.51 -11.50
N SER A 40 8.24 -3.62 -12.13
CA SER A 40 7.51 -4.16 -13.29
C SER A 40 6.04 -4.42 -12.95
N ASN A 41 5.13 -4.10 -13.87
CA ASN A 41 3.67 -4.09 -13.70
C ASN A 41 3.12 -3.09 -12.67
N GLY A 42 3.97 -2.32 -11.99
CA GLY A 42 3.58 -1.41 -10.92
C GLY A 42 3.29 -2.14 -9.60
N LEU A 43 2.70 -1.41 -8.65
CA LEU A 43 2.36 -1.90 -7.32
C LEU A 43 0.92 -1.57 -6.96
N LEU A 44 0.29 -2.45 -6.17
CA LEU A 44 -0.89 -2.10 -5.40
C LEU A 44 -0.42 -1.72 -4.00
N ILE A 45 -0.52 -0.45 -3.63
CA ILE A 45 -0.01 0.07 -2.37
C ILE A 45 -1.19 0.46 -1.48
N GLN A 46 -1.17 0.02 -0.23
CA GLN A 46 -2.14 0.41 0.77
C GLN A 46 -1.83 1.82 1.26
N ASN A 47 -2.85 2.67 1.36
CA ASN A 47 -2.69 4.05 1.84
C ASN A 47 -1.61 4.81 1.06
N ALA A 48 -1.63 4.78 -0.28
CA ALA A 48 -0.55 5.38 -1.08
C ALA A 48 -0.67 6.90 -1.19
N ILE A 49 -1.89 7.45 -1.30
CA ILE A 49 -2.19 8.89 -1.36
C ILE A 49 -3.70 9.20 -1.18
N VAL A 50 -3.96 10.47 -0.83
CA VAL A 50 -5.18 11.32 -0.81
C VAL A 50 -6.35 11.03 0.13
N GLU A 51 -6.64 9.79 0.49
CA GLU A 51 -7.68 9.53 1.50
C GLU A 51 -7.15 8.52 2.48
N PHE A 52 -6.50 9.07 3.51
CA PHE A 52 -6.07 8.30 4.65
C PHE A 52 -7.30 7.57 5.22
N GLN A 53 -7.33 6.25 5.06
CA GLN A 53 -8.40 5.40 5.59
C GLN A 53 -8.19 5.24 7.10
N SER A 54 -8.43 6.32 7.86
CA SER A 54 -8.20 6.38 9.30
C SER A 54 -8.89 5.25 10.03
N ASP A 55 -10.09 4.89 9.57
CA ASP A 55 -10.93 3.91 10.25
C ASP A 55 -10.41 2.47 10.05
N CYS A 56 -9.48 2.26 9.13
CA CYS A 56 -8.85 0.96 8.88
C CYS A 56 -7.55 0.73 9.66
N PHE A 57 -7.11 1.71 10.42
CA PHE A 57 -5.91 1.64 11.24
C PHE A 57 -6.21 2.13 12.66
N PRO A 58 -5.35 1.82 13.65
CA PRO A 58 -5.52 2.36 14.99
C PRO A 58 -5.44 3.89 15.02
N SER A 59 -5.88 4.49 16.13
CA SER A 59 -5.89 5.95 16.28
C SER A 59 -4.51 6.58 16.04
N ASP A 60 -4.52 7.81 15.54
CA ASP A 60 -3.33 8.61 15.25
C ASP A 60 -2.35 7.97 14.25
N TRP A 61 -2.82 7.00 13.47
CA TRP A 61 -2.03 6.39 12.42
C TRP A 61 -1.58 7.43 11.38
N GLY A 62 -0.36 7.26 10.88
CA GLY A 62 0.29 8.21 9.98
C GLY A 62 1.30 7.56 9.05
N ASN A 63 1.47 6.23 9.10
CA ASN A 63 2.30 5.51 8.14
C ASN A 63 1.55 5.31 6.82
N PHE A 64 2.26 5.47 5.71
CA PHE A 64 1.69 5.38 4.37
C PHE A 64 2.71 4.87 3.36
N GLY A 65 2.21 4.38 2.23
CA GLY A 65 3.04 3.94 1.12
C GLY A 65 3.95 2.75 1.46
N ARG A 66 5.24 2.87 1.15
CA ARG A 66 6.25 1.80 1.33
C ARG A 66 7.33 2.12 2.35
N ALA A 67 7.23 3.29 2.99
CA ALA A 67 8.24 3.72 3.94
C ALA A 67 8.28 2.76 5.13
N GLN A 68 9.46 2.66 5.76
CA GLN A 68 9.54 2.01 7.06
C GLN A 68 8.61 2.71 8.04
N ALA A 69 7.90 1.93 8.86
CA ALA A 69 7.00 2.46 9.87
C ALA A 69 7.77 3.38 10.84
N THR A 70 7.26 4.59 11.07
CA THR A 70 7.80 5.57 12.02
C THR A 70 6.94 5.70 13.27
N GLN A 71 5.94 4.83 13.43
CA GLN A 71 5.06 4.78 14.59
C GLN A 71 5.09 3.39 15.23
N ILE A 72 5.06 3.37 16.55
CA ILE A 72 4.99 2.15 17.35
C ILE A 72 3.89 2.30 18.41
N TYR A 73 3.05 1.29 18.56
CA TYR A 73 2.00 1.31 19.60
C TYR A 73 2.50 0.64 20.88
N SER A 74 2.48 1.36 22.00
CA SER A 74 2.92 0.92 23.32
C SER A 74 2.01 1.53 24.41
N PRO A 75 1.28 0.73 25.22
CA PRO A 75 1.09 -0.70 25.06
C PRO A 75 0.52 -1.04 23.68
N GLY A 76 0.85 -2.21 23.15
CA GLY A 76 0.38 -2.63 21.84
C GLY A 76 0.17 -4.13 21.70
N TRP A 77 -0.70 -4.49 20.76
CA TRP A 77 -1.03 -5.85 20.37
C TRP A 77 -1.43 -5.89 18.89
N CYS A 78 -1.13 -6.95 18.16
CA CYS A 78 -1.54 -7.01 16.75
C CYS A 78 -3.07 -6.89 16.62
N PRO A 79 -3.59 -6.01 15.73
CA PRO A 79 -5.03 -5.87 15.53
C PRO A 79 -5.72 -7.17 15.14
N ASP A 80 -7.04 -7.23 15.31
CA ASP A 80 -7.83 -8.36 14.83
C ASP A 80 -7.66 -8.55 13.30
N GLY A 81 -7.47 -9.80 12.89
CA GLY A 81 -7.13 -10.14 11.50
C GLY A 81 -5.65 -9.95 11.11
N TYR A 82 -4.79 -9.56 12.05
CA TYR A 82 -3.34 -9.50 11.89
C TYR A 82 -2.62 -10.56 12.73
N THR A 83 -1.43 -10.94 12.28
CA THR A 83 -0.52 -11.86 12.97
C THR A 83 0.86 -11.24 13.05
N THR A 84 1.59 -11.58 14.11
CA THR A 84 3.01 -11.25 14.23
C THR A 84 3.79 -11.90 13.08
N ALA A 85 4.35 -11.07 12.20
CA ALA A 85 5.11 -11.48 11.03
C ALA A 85 6.62 -11.39 11.24
N ALA A 86 7.06 -10.53 12.17
CA ALA A 86 8.44 -10.43 12.64
C ALA A 86 8.43 -9.88 14.07
N ASP A 87 9.38 -10.30 14.89
CA ASP A 87 9.56 -9.82 16.25
C ASP A 87 11.05 -9.60 16.60
N GLN A 88 11.29 -8.70 17.53
CA GLN A 88 12.59 -8.51 18.16
C GLN A 88 12.40 -8.59 19.67
N ASN A 89 13.01 -9.61 20.28
CA ASN A 89 12.93 -9.84 21.71
C ASN A 89 14.00 -9.02 22.44
N GLY A 90 13.55 -8.21 23.41
CA GLY A 90 14.36 -7.45 24.35
C GLY A 90 13.63 -7.35 25.70
N ASP A 91 13.90 -6.30 26.48
CA ASP A 91 13.10 -6.00 27.70
C ASP A 91 11.64 -5.68 27.36
N VAL A 92 11.42 -5.13 26.17
CA VAL A 92 10.11 -4.97 25.52
C VAL A 92 10.19 -5.71 24.18
N THR A 93 9.23 -6.58 23.88
CA THR A 93 9.19 -7.26 22.58
C THR A 93 8.52 -6.36 21.56
N THR A 94 9.25 -5.96 20.52
CA THR A 94 8.67 -5.25 19.38
C THR A 94 8.18 -6.25 18.35
N ALA A 95 6.92 -6.19 17.99
CA ALA A 95 6.29 -7.04 16.99
C ALA A 95 5.82 -6.22 15.77
N THR A 96 6.00 -6.79 14.59
CA THR A 96 5.49 -6.28 13.32
C THR A 96 4.30 -7.12 12.89
N CYS A 97 3.15 -6.48 12.74
CA CYS A 97 1.87 -7.12 12.45
C CYS A 97 1.52 -7.01 10.97
N CYS A 98 1.23 -8.15 10.34
CA CYS A 98 0.73 -8.22 8.96
C CYS A 98 -0.65 -8.89 8.89
N LEU A 99 -1.43 -8.54 7.87
CA LEU A 99 -2.74 -9.12 7.58
C LEU A 99 -2.64 -10.65 7.38
N SER A 100 -3.28 -11.43 8.25
CA SER A 100 -3.15 -12.90 8.27
C SER A 100 -3.98 -13.58 7.20
N ARG A 101 -5.20 -13.10 6.96
CA ARG A 101 -6.19 -13.78 6.10
C ARG A 101 -5.85 -13.80 4.62
N SER A 102 -4.81 -13.07 4.22
CA SER A 102 -4.49 -12.81 2.81
C SER A 102 -3.07 -13.25 2.44
N GLY A 103 -2.41 -14.03 3.30
CA GLY A 103 -1.09 -14.61 3.03
C GLY A 103 0.01 -13.57 2.87
N TYR A 104 -0.08 -12.46 3.63
CA TYR A 104 0.95 -11.43 3.59
C TYR A 104 2.19 -11.84 4.38
N THR A 105 3.36 -11.60 3.78
CA THR A 105 4.66 -11.83 4.42
C THR A 105 5.38 -10.51 4.60
N TYR A 106 5.95 -10.27 5.79
CA TYR A 106 6.75 -9.08 6.03
C TYR A 106 8.06 -9.13 5.23
N SER A 107 8.40 -8.03 4.56
CA SER A 107 9.63 -7.89 3.78
C SER A 107 10.19 -6.49 3.93
N THR A 108 11.53 -6.41 3.93
CA THR A 108 12.27 -5.14 3.84
C THR A 108 13.20 -5.18 2.63
N THR A 109 13.43 -4.03 2.02
CA THR A 109 14.33 -3.91 0.86
C THR A 109 15.11 -2.62 0.95
N LEU A 110 16.44 -2.72 0.81
CA LEU A 110 17.32 -1.57 0.75
C LEU A 110 17.44 -1.13 -0.71
N THR A 111 17.18 0.15 -0.98
CA THR A 111 17.39 0.75 -2.30
C THR A 111 18.35 1.92 -2.18
N THR A 112 19.44 1.88 -2.94
CA THR A 112 20.39 2.99 -3.02
C THR A 112 19.95 3.93 -4.13
N GLY A 113 19.52 5.14 -3.75
CA GLY A 113 19.31 6.22 -4.72
C GLY A 113 20.64 6.64 -5.34
N GLY A 114 20.62 7.18 -6.56
CA GLY A 114 21.82 7.57 -7.35
C GLY A 114 22.73 8.66 -6.76
N GLY A 115 22.71 8.88 -5.45
CA GLY A 115 23.51 9.86 -4.71
C GLY A 115 23.91 9.39 -3.30
N ALA A 116 24.05 8.09 -3.05
CA ALA A 116 24.48 7.46 -1.79
C ALA A 116 23.48 7.47 -0.62
N THR A 117 22.23 7.88 -0.83
CA THR A 117 21.16 7.70 0.16
C THR A 117 20.57 6.30 0.04
N THR A 118 20.74 5.48 1.08
CA THR A 118 20.04 4.20 1.22
C THR A 118 18.67 4.44 1.84
N VAL A 119 17.60 4.10 1.12
CA VAL A 119 16.23 4.07 1.67
C VAL A 119 15.84 2.63 1.98
N VAL A 120 15.17 2.42 3.11
CA VAL A 120 14.59 1.13 3.49
C VAL A 120 13.10 1.17 3.17
N PHE A 121 12.67 0.32 2.26
CA PHE A 121 11.25 0.02 2.10
C PHE A 121 10.87 -1.13 3.01
N ALA A 122 9.72 -1.03 3.66
CA ALA A 122 9.17 -2.09 4.50
C ALA A 122 7.69 -2.27 4.19
N GLY A 123 7.23 -3.51 4.22
CA GLY A 123 5.86 -3.82 3.84
C GLY A 123 5.46 -5.24 4.19
N CYS A 124 4.17 -5.44 4.32
CA CYS A 124 3.54 -6.75 4.24
C CYS A 124 3.22 -7.01 2.77
N LEU A 125 3.84 -8.00 2.14
CA LEU A 125 3.73 -8.28 0.71
C LEU A 125 2.84 -9.50 0.45
N SER A 126 1.96 -9.38 -0.55
CA SER A 126 1.24 -10.50 -1.17
C SER A 126 1.07 -10.20 -2.66
N ASN A 127 0.37 -11.05 -3.42
CA ASN A 127 0.20 -10.86 -4.87
C ASN A 127 -1.27 -10.86 -5.26
N LEU A 128 -1.63 -9.98 -6.20
CA LEU A 128 -2.79 -10.18 -7.06
C LEU A 128 -2.41 -11.24 -8.11
N PRO A 129 -3.07 -12.40 -8.16
CA PRO A 129 -2.69 -13.48 -9.09
C PRO A 129 -2.85 -13.08 -10.56
N ALA A 130 -2.13 -13.77 -11.44
CA ALA A 130 -2.31 -13.64 -12.89
C ALA A 130 -3.79 -13.85 -13.27
N HIS A 131 -4.27 -13.09 -14.26
CA HIS A 131 -5.65 -13.13 -14.74
C HIS A 131 -6.73 -12.72 -13.71
N SER A 132 -6.35 -12.32 -12.49
CA SER A 132 -7.28 -11.73 -11.52
C SER A 132 -7.36 -10.22 -11.73
N THR A 133 -8.57 -9.68 -11.72
CA THR A 133 -8.81 -8.24 -11.86
C THR A 133 -9.31 -7.63 -10.57
N THR A 134 -8.92 -6.39 -10.28
CA THR A 134 -9.49 -5.61 -9.17
C THR A 134 -9.68 -4.17 -9.58
N THR A 135 -10.71 -3.55 -9.01
CA THR A 135 -10.96 -2.10 -9.18
C THR A 135 -10.23 -1.36 -8.08
N VAL A 136 -9.45 -0.36 -8.44
CA VAL A 136 -8.56 0.40 -7.53
C VAL A 136 -8.49 1.85 -7.97
N LEU A 137 -8.08 2.69 -7.04
CA LEU A 137 -7.73 4.06 -7.37
C LEU A 137 -6.34 4.09 -8.01
N ASN A 138 -6.15 4.80 -9.11
CA ASN A 138 -4.85 4.93 -9.77
C ASN A 138 -4.18 6.25 -9.41
N ARG A 139 -2.92 6.17 -8.98
CA ARG A 139 -2.06 7.32 -8.73
C ARG A 139 -1.82 8.08 -10.03
N GLY A 140 -2.51 9.20 -10.20
CA GLY A 140 -2.31 10.16 -11.29
C GLY A 140 -1.28 11.24 -10.94
N ASP A 141 -0.80 11.95 -11.97
CA ASP A 141 0.19 13.03 -11.83
C ASP A 141 -0.34 14.26 -11.04
N ASP A 142 -1.66 14.49 -11.07
CA ASP A 142 -2.30 15.68 -10.49
C ASP A 142 -3.02 15.41 -9.15
N ASP A 143 -2.64 14.36 -8.41
CA ASP A 143 -3.31 13.86 -7.19
C ASP A 143 -4.80 13.47 -7.37
N ILE A 144 -5.37 13.64 -8.56
CA ILE A 144 -6.70 13.15 -8.94
C ILE A 144 -6.58 11.64 -9.17
N LEU A 145 -7.07 10.86 -8.20
CA LEU A 145 -7.19 9.42 -8.32
C LEU A 145 -8.41 9.06 -9.19
N ASN A 146 -8.18 8.60 -10.41
CA ASN A 146 -9.24 7.97 -11.20
C ASN A 146 -9.40 6.50 -10.78
N THR A 147 -10.65 6.04 -10.74
CA THR A 147 -10.92 4.60 -10.56
C THR A 147 -10.53 3.86 -11.82
N THR A 148 -9.75 2.79 -11.69
CA THR A 148 -9.30 1.94 -12.79
C THR A 148 -9.45 0.46 -12.44
N VAL A 149 -9.39 -0.40 -13.45
CA VAL A 149 -9.29 -1.85 -13.28
C VAL A 149 -7.88 -2.28 -13.65
N VAL A 150 -7.21 -2.98 -12.72
CA VAL A 150 -5.91 -3.59 -12.97
C VAL A 150 -6.03 -5.11 -13.02
N SER A 151 -5.19 -5.74 -13.84
CA SER A 151 -5.07 -7.20 -13.92
C SER A 151 -3.72 -7.62 -13.36
N GLY A 152 -3.71 -8.69 -12.56
CA GLY A 152 -2.47 -9.32 -12.10
C GLY A 152 -1.68 -9.98 -13.24
N PRO A 153 -0.41 -10.35 -12.99
CA PRO A 153 0.24 -10.38 -11.68
C PRO A 153 0.78 -9.02 -11.23
N ILE A 154 0.34 -8.56 -10.05
CA ILE A 154 0.80 -7.30 -9.43
C ILE A 154 1.07 -7.54 -7.94
N THR A 155 2.20 -7.06 -7.44
CA THR A 155 2.54 -7.13 -6.01
C THR A 155 1.67 -6.16 -5.21
N LYS A 156 1.04 -6.68 -4.15
CA LYS A 156 0.34 -5.90 -3.12
C LYS A 156 1.30 -5.58 -1.97
N TRP A 157 1.34 -4.32 -1.58
CA TRP A 157 2.19 -3.76 -0.54
C TRP A 157 1.32 -3.14 0.56
N ALA A 158 1.03 -3.90 1.61
CA ALA A 158 0.35 -3.41 2.80
C ALA A 158 1.34 -2.76 3.78
N VAL A 159 0.88 -1.74 4.49
CA VAL A 159 1.64 -1.06 5.54
C VAL A 159 1.59 -1.91 6.81
N PRO A 160 2.74 -2.30 7.39
CA PRO A 160 2.80 -3.09 8.62
C PRO A 160 2.49 -2.22 9.83
N ILE A 161 1.85 -2.79 10.86
CA ILE A 161 1.63 -2.10 12.14
C ILE A 161 2.68 -2.60 13.14
N THR A 162 3.42 -1.68 13.76
CA THR A 162 4.42 -2.01 14.77
C THR A 162 3.87 -1.81 16.17
N VAL A 163 4.08 -2.78 17.04
CA VAL A 163 3.61 -2.76 18.43
C VAL A 163 4.73 -3.16 19.39
N GLU A 164 4.67 -2.65 20.61
CA GLU A 164 5.46 -3.08 21.75
C GLU A 164 4.57 -3.90 22.68
N VAL A 165 4.97 -5.15 22.90
CA VAL A 165 4.27 -6.08 23.76
C VAL A 165 5.07 -6.22 25.05
N ALA A 166 4.50 -5.72 26.15
CA ALA A 166 5.00 -5.93 27.50
C ALA A 166 4.07 -6.87 28.26
N THR A 167 4.63 -7.77 29.06
CA THR A 167 3.85 -8.73 29.87
C THR A 167 2.98 -8.03 30.91
N SER A 168 3.42 -6.88 31.43
CA SER A 168 2.63 -6.02 32.33
C SER A 168 1.31 -5.58 31.71
N ASP A 169 1.25 -5.47 30.38
CA ASP A 169 0.15 -4.85 29.65
C ASP A 169 -0.83 -5.89 29.09
N ALA A 170 -0.53 -7.18 29.27
CA ALA A 170 -1.33 -8.29 28.74
C ALA A 170 -2.82 -8.23 29.18
N HIS A 171 -3.09 -7.69 30.38
CA HIS A 171 -4.44 -7.54 30.91
C HIS A 171 -5.32 -6.60 30.05
N LEU A 172 -4.72 -5.64 29.34
CA LEU A 172 -5.42 -4.68 28.46
C LEU A 172 -5.98 -5.35 27.18
N PHE A 173 -5.43 -6.50 26.78
CA PHE A 173 -5.74 -7.15 25.51
C PHE A 173 -6.49 -8.48 25.66
N THR A 174 -6.96 -8.79 26.87
CA THR A 174 -7.81 -9.96 27.09
C THR A 174 -9.20 -9.74 26.46
N THR A 175 -9.52 -10.52 25.43
CA THR A 175 -10.85 -10.45 24.81
C THR A 175 -11.88 -11.03 25.78
N SER A 176 -12.78 -10.20 26.31
CA SER A 176 -13.92 -10.71 27.07
C SER A 176 -14.82 -11.49 26.13
N THR A 177 -14.84 -12.81 26.27
CA THR A 177 -15.82 -13.68 25.61
C THR A 177 -17.21 -13.23 26.08
N ARG A 178 -17.99 -12.59 25.20
CA ARG A 178 -19.41 -12.35 25.48
C ARG A 178 -20.10 -13.71 25.55
N THR A 179 -20.38 -14.16 26.76
CA THR A 179 -21.30 -15.27 27.02
C THR A 179 -22.65 -14.91 26.39
N THR A 180 -23.02 -15.59 25.32
CA THR A 180 -24.37 -15.52 24.77
C THR A 180 -25.33 -16.18 25.76
N THR A 181 -26.06 -15.36 26.52
CA THR A 181 -27.13 -15.83 27.40
C THR A 181 -28.18 -16.58 26.56
N PRO A 182 -28.48 -17.87 26.84
CA PRO A 182 -29.50 -18.59 26.11
C PRO A 182 -30.88 -17.98 26.40
N THR A 183 -31.60 -17.60 25.35
CA THR A 183 -32.99 -17.14 25.40
C THR A 183 -33.90 -18.28 25.89
N PRO A 184 -34.76 -18.09 26.91
CA PRO A 184 -35.69 -19.13 27.32
C PRO A 184 -36.78 -19.33 26.26
N ALA A 185 -36.99 -20.58 25.84
CA ALA A 185 -38.10 -20.97 24.98
C ALA A 185 -39.44 -20.79 25.74
N ALA A 186 -40.30 -19.90 25.26
CA ALA A 186 -41.68 -19.78 25.74
C ALA A 186 -42.53 -20.89 25.12
N GLY A 187 -43.07 -21.75 25.99
CA GLY A 187 -43.97 -22.85 25.65
C GLY A 187 -45.33 -22.38 25.14
N ALA A 188 -45.89 -23.18 24.24
CA ALA A 188 -47.22 -23.04 23.66
C ALA A 188 -48.35 -23.43 24.64
N GLY A 189 -49.53 -22.81 24.47
CA GLY A 189 -50.79 -23.44 24.83
C GLY A 189 -51.94 -22.52 25.28
N SER A 190 -52.90 -22.30 24.37
CA SER A 190 -54.37 -22.24 24.59
C SER A 190 -54.98 -21.12 25.46
N THR A 191 -56.16 -20.52 25.21
CA THR A 191 -57.22 -20.59 24.18
C THR A 191 -58.23 -19.44 24.46
N SER A 192 -58.80 -18.85 23.40
CA SER A 192 -60.13 -18.22 23.26
C SER A 192 -60.59 -17.06 24.17
N THR A 193 -60.88 -15.88 23.59
CA THR A 193 -62.24 -15.50 23.15
C THR A 193 -62.28 -14.15 22.40
N THR A 194 -62.96 -14.17 21.26
CA THR A 194 -63.69 -13.17 20.46
C THR A 194 -63.89 -11.74 21.00
N ALA A 195 -63.54 -10.72 20.20
CA ALA A 195 -64.45 -9.70 19.64
C ALA A 195 -63.71 -8.69 18.75
N THR A 196 -64.25 -8.46 17.55
CA THR A 196 -63.78 -7.58 16.47
C THR A 196 -64.33 -6.14 16.63
N PRO A 197 -64.02 -5.20 15.71
CA PRO A 197 -62.96 -4.18 15.75
C PRO A 197 -63.51 -2.77 16.09
N THR A 198 -62.66 -1.74 16.24
CA THR A 198 -62.88 -0.40 15.64
C THR A 198 -61.59 0.45 15.67
N LYS A 199 -61.31 1.05 14.52
CA LYS A 199 -60.20 1.92 14.15
C LYS A 199 -60.43 3.36 14.62
N LYS A 200 -59.48 3.97 15.34
CA LYS A 200 -59.10 5.41 15.23
C LYS A 200 -57.83 5.70 16.05
N PRO A 201 -56.80 6.38 15.50
CA PRO A 201 -55.74 6.96 16.30
C PRO A 201 -56.13 8.39 16.71
N SER A 202 -55.97 8.72 18.00
CA SER A 202 -56.07 10.08 18.52
C SER A 202 -54.75 10.47 19.18
N THR A 203 -54.07 11.37 18.49
CA THR A 203 -53.29 12.53 18.94
C THR A 203 -53.13 12.75 20.46
N SER A 204 -51.87 12.94 20.87
CA SER A 204 -51.52 13.85 21.96
C SER A 204 -50.18 14.53 21.68
N THR A 205 -50.26 15.81 21.34
CA THR A 205 -49.19 16.83 21.32
C THR A 205 -48.71 17.10 22.76
N PRO A 206 -47.51 17.68 22.97
CA PRO A 206 -47.51 19.11 23.27
C PRO A 206 -46.39 19.95 22.61
N THR A 207 -46.79 21.18 22.29
CA THR A 207 -46.15 22.40 21.73
C THR A 207 -45.29 23.13 22.79
N PRO A 208 -44.55 24.28 22.56
CA PRO A 208 -44.04 24.98 21.37
C PRO A 208 -42.51 25.28 21.38
N SER A 209 -42.03 25.81 20.24
CA SER A 209 -40.72 26.41 19.92
C SER A 209 -40.32 27.66 20.74
N PRO A 210 -39.08 28.17 20.59
CA PRO A 210 -38.88 29.24 19.60
C PRO A 210 -37.60 29.14 18.74
N SER A 211 -37.77 29.62 17.52
CA SER A 211 -36.78 30.01 16.53
C SER A 211 -35.79 31.06 17.05
N ASN A 212 -34.51 30.92 16.71
CA ASN A 212 -33.58 32.04 16.65
C ASN A 212 -32.67 31.85 15.43
N ASP A 213 -33.06 32.51 14.35
CA ASP A 213 -32.19 32.85 13.23
C ASP A 213 -31.19 33.92 13.69
N HIS A 214 -29.90 33.61 13.63
CA HIS A 214 -28.86 34.64 13.56
C HIS A 214 -27.78 34.21 12.56
N VAL A 215 -28.06 34.53 11.30
CA VAL A 215 -27.07 34.72 10.25
C VAL A 215 -26.27 35.99 10.59
N GLY A 216 -25.02 35.81 10.99
CA GLY A 216 -24.04 36.88 11.23
C GLY A 216 -22.88 36.74 10.26
N VAL A 217 -22.94 37.53 9.19
CA VAL A 217 -21.94 37.68 8.13
C VAL A 217 -20.61 38.18 8.70
N GLY A 218 -19.51 37.50 8.36
CA GLY A 218 -18.13 37.92 8.64
C GLY A 218 -17.23 37.67 7.44
N VAL A 219 -17.45 38.42 6.35
CA VAL A 219 -16.54 38.49 5.19
C VAL A 219 -15.68 39.74 5.34
N GLY A 220 -14.36 39.58 5.45
CA GLY A 220 -13.46 40.73 5.50
C GLY A 220 -11.97 40.41 5.65
N VAL A 221 -11.25 40.59 4.54
CA VAL A 221 -9.79 40.80 4.40
C VAL A 221 -8.89 39.54 4.43
N GLY A 222 -8.72 38.91 3.26
CA GLY A 222 -7.68 37.89 3.05
C GLY A 222 -7.17 37.74 1.61
N VAL A 223 -7.48 38.67 0.69
CA VAL A 223 -7.21 38.48 -0.75
C VAL A 223 -5.81 38.96 -1.17
N GLY A 224 -5.15 39.80 -0.37
CA GLY A 224 -3.84 40.38 -0.75
C GLY A 224 -2.66 39.41 -0.67
N VAL A 225 -2.64 38.53 0.34
CA VAL A 225 -1.49 37.64 0.59
C VAL A 225 -1.52 36.40 -0.29
N GLY A 226 -2.71 35.87 -0.60
CA GLY A 226 -2.87 34.69 -1.46
C GLY A 226 -2.33 34.90 -2.87
N VAL A 227 -2.61 36.06 -3.48
CA VAL A 227 -2.15 36.35 -4.85
C VAL A 227 -0.63 36.52 -4.91
N ALA A 228 -0.02 37.13 -3.88
CA ALA A 228 1.43 37.29 -3.82
C ALA A 228 2.15 35.93 -3.69
N ILE A 229 1.62 35.02 -2.87
CA ILE A 229 2.18 33.67 -2.70
C ILE A 229 2.02 32.85 -3.98
N ILE A 230 0.84 32.87 -4.61
CA ILE A 230 0.59 32.14 -5.86
C ILE A 230 1.47 32.67 -7.00
N ALA A 231 1.63 33.99 -7.11
CA ALA A 231 2.52 34.60 -8.11
C ALA A 231 4.00 34.26 -7.85
N ALA A 232 4.44 34.22 -6.59
CA ALA A 232 5.80 33.83 -6.21
C ALA A 232 6.07 32.34 -6.51
N LEU A 233 5.12 31.44 -6.23
CA LEU A 233 5.23 30.02 -6.52
C LEU A 233 5.26 29.75 -8.03
N LEU A 234 4.39 30.39 -8.81
CA LEU A 234 4.39 30.30 -10.27
C LEU A 234 5.68 30.87 -10.88
N GLY A 235 6.14 32.02 -10.38
CA GLY A 235 7.41 32.63 -10.80
C GLY A 235 8.61 31.74 -10.53
N PHE A 236 8.70 31.16 -9.32
CA PHE A 236 9.76 30.24 -8.94
C PHE A 236 9.75 28.95 -9.78
N PHE A 237 8.56 28.39 -10.03
CA PHE A 237 8.41 27.18 -10.84
C PHE A 237 8.86 27.40 -12.30
N LEU A 238 8.46 28.52 -12.92
CA LEU A 238 8.86 28.88 -14.27
C LEU A 238 10.37 29.20 -14.36
N TYR A 239 10.94 29.84 -13.34
CA TYR A 239 12.38 30.08 -13.24
C TYR A 239 13.18 28.78 -13.20
N ARG A 240 12.75 27.81 -12.37
CA ARG A 240 13.39 26.50 -12.26
C ARG A 240 13.33 25.72 -13.57
N ARG A 241 12.19 25.77 -14.27
CA ARG A 241 12.02 25.14 -15.60
C ARG A 241 12.95 25.75 -16.64
N ARG A 242 13.09 27.09 -16.67
CA ARG A 242 14.01 27.78 -17.59
C ARG A 242 15.49 27.49 -17.32
N ARG A 243 15.91 27.36 -16.06
CA ARG A 243 17.30 27.00 -15.73
C ARG A 243 17.66 25.58 -16.19
N ARG A 244 16.73 24.62 -16.11
CA ARG A 244 16.96 23.26 -16.62
C ARG A 244 17.17 23.21 -18.13
N GLN A 245 16.52 24.10 -18.89
CA GLN A 245 16.75 24.20 -20.33
C GLN A 245 18.05 24.91 -20.71
N ARG A 246 18.59 25.78 -19.84
CA ARG A 246 19.88 26.45 -20.08
C ARG A 246 21.10 25.58 -19.77
N GLN A 247 20.93 24.47 -19.05
CA GLN A 247 22.02 23.52 -18.77
C GLN A 247 22.24 22.47 -19.88
N ILE A 248 21.43 22.48 -20.95
CA ILE A 248 21.64 21.64 -22.15
C ILE A 248 22.33 22.44 -23.29
N GLY A 249 22.55 23.75 -23.13
CA GLY A 249 23.07 24.61 -24.21
C GLY A 249 24.37 25.37 -23.92
N GLY A 250 25.08 25.12 -22.81
CA GLY A 250 26.18 26.00 -22.40
C GLY A 250 27.32 25.28 -21.69
N ALA A 251 28.11 24.50 -22.45
CA ALA A 251 29.48 24.17 -22.10
C ALA A 251 30.23 23.67 -23.35
N ARG A 252 30.86 24.58 -24.08
CA ARG A 252 32.09 24.27 -24.82
C ARG A 252 33.19 25.13 -24.20
N PRO A 253 34.22 24.54 -23.57
CA PRO A 253 35.38 25.29 -23.15
C PRO A 253 36.20 25.72 -24.36
N ASP A 254 36.82 26.88 -24.21
CA ASP A 254 37.64 27.61 -25.17
C ASP A 254 38.66 26.75 -25.93
N MET A 255 38.73 26.96 -27.25
CA MET A 255 39.89 26.61 -28.06
C MET A 255 40.28 27.83 -28.90
N PRO A 256 41.57 28.22 -28.93
CA PRO A 256 42.03 29.47 -29.54
C PRO A 256 42.04 29.45 -31.08
N PRO A 257 42.06 30.63 -31.73
CA PRO A 257 41.89 30.75 -33.18
C PRO A 257 43.22 30.75 -33.94
N GLU A 258 43.35 29.91 -34.96
CA GLU A 258 44.35 30.02 -36.04
C GLU A 258 43.83 29.17 -37.23
N LEU A 259 43.18 29.76 -38.24
CA LEU A 259 43.67 30.41 -39.48
C LEU A 259 43.67 29.48 -40.72
N ASP A 260 43.22 30.10 -41.81
CA ASP A 260 43.40 29.78 -43.23
C ASP A 260 42.47 28.78 -43.98
N ASP A 261 41.60 29.45 -44.77
CA ASP A 261 41.03 29.12 -46.07
C ASP A 261 41.52 27.88 -46.81
N LYS A 262 40.55 27.02 -47.15
CA LYS A 262 40.28 26.67 -48.57
C LYS A 262 38.88 26.08 -48.76
N GLN A 263 38.05 26.92 -49.37
CA GLN A 263 36.85 26.64 -50.15
C GLN A 263 36.93 25.36 -51.00
N LEU A 264 35.93 24.46 -50.89
CA LEU A 264 35.47 23.55 -51.96
C LEU A 264 34.12 22.85 -51.60
N THR A 265 33.06 23.36 -52.22
CA THR A 265 31.84 22.70 -52.77
C THR A 265 31.12 21.56 -52.02
N PRO A 266 29.79 21.62 -51.84
CA PRO A 266 28.99 20.48 -51.39
C PRO A 266 28.88 19.43 -52.49
N ARG A 267 29.33 18.20 -52.20
CA ARG A 267 29.02 17.01 -53.01
C ARG A 267 27.96 16.19 -52.28
N GLU A 268 26.81 16.08 -52.93
CA GLU A 268 25.73 15.10 -52.75
C GLU A 268 26.22 13.79 -52.11
N LEU A 269 25.65 13.43 -50.95
CA LEU A 269 25.85 12.11 -50.37
C LEU A 269 24.69 11.20 -50.80
N ASP A 270 25.03 10.37 -51.76
CA ASP A 270 24.25 9.33 -52.39
C ASP A 270 23.61 8.37 -51.38
N SER A 271 22.37 7.98 -51.67
CA SER A 271 21.59 7.01 -50.90
C SER A 271 22.10 5.61 -51.18
N GLN A 272 22.95 5.07 -50.30
CA GLN A 272 23.29 3.66 -50.36
C GLN A 272 22.24 2.82 -49.64
N VAL A 273 21.31 2.30 -50.43
CA VAL A 273 20.35 1.24 -50.10
C VAL A 273 21.08 0.04 -49.51
N ILE A 274 20.78 -0.30 -48.26
CA ILE A 274 21.23 -1.55 -47.63
C ILE A 274 20.25 -2.65 -48.08
N PRO A 275 20.70 -3.69 -48.80
CA PRO A 275 19.83 -4.81 -49.17
C PRO A 275 19.51 -5.68 -47.93
N PRO A 276 18.30 -6.27 -47.84
CA PRO A 276 17.96 -7.19 -46.78
C PRO A 276 18.81 -8.47 -46.89
N ARG A 277 19.49 -8.82 -45.79
CA ARG A 277 20.25 -10.07 -45.68
C ARG A 277 19.29 -11.17 -45.25
N GLU A 278 18.79 -11.91 -46.23
CA GLU A 278 18.03 -13.15 -46.03
C GLU A 278 18.93 -14.29 -45.55
N LEU A 279 18.40 -15.01 -44.56
CA LEU A 279 18.55 -16.42 -44.20
C LEU A 279 19.75 -17.22 -44.78
N GLN A 280 20.73 -17.51 -43.92
CA GLN A 280 21.47 -18.78 -43.96
C GLN A 280 21.18 -19.54 -42.67
N GLY A 281 20.42 -20.63 -42.79
CA GLY A 281 20.22 -21.58 -41.71
C GLY A 281 21.51 -22.35 -41.46
N ASP A 282 22.06 -22.19 -40.27
CA ASP A 282 23.08 -23.09 -39.75
C ASP A 282 22.43 -23.98 -38.68
N THR A 283 22.41 -25.27 -38.98
CA THR A 283 21.80 -26.32 -38.18
C THR A 283 22.87 -26.90 -37.28
N THR A 284 22.96 -26.44 -36.03
CA THR A 284 23.67 -27.19 -34.99
C THR A 284 22.89 -27.14 -33.68
N ASN A 285 22.24 -28.27 -33.38
CA ASN A 285 21.51 -28.53 -32.15
C ASN A 285 22.50 -28.65 -30.97
N PRO A 286 22.26 -27.99 -29.82
CA PRO A 286 22.89 -28.37 -28.57
C PRO A 286 22.14 -29.58 -27.98
N GLU A 287 22.76 -30.75 -28.02
CA GLU A 287 22.30 -31.96 -27.33
C GLU A 287 22.31 -31.75 -25.80
N LEU A 288 21.17 -32.01 -25.15
CA LEU A 288 21.04 -32.14 -23.70
C LEU A 288 21.27 -33.62 -23.31
N PRO A 289 22.07 -33.92 -22.27
CA PRO A 289 22.17 -35.27 -21.73
C PRO A 289 20.86 -35.68 -21.03
N GLY A 290 20.10 -36.56 -21.66
CA GLY A 290 18.99 -37.28 -21.04
C GLY A 290 19.52 -38.44 -20.19
N SER A 291 19.26 -38.42 -18.88
CA SER A 291 19.45 -39.59 -18.02
C SER A 291 18.21 -40.48 -18.07
N GLN A 292 18.41 -41.74 -18.47
CA GLN A 292 17.37 -42.76 -18.60
C GLN A 292 16.93 -43.37 -17.25
N PRO A 293 15.72 -43.95 -17.19
CA PRO A 293 15.21 -44.66 -16.03
C PRO A 293 15.69 -46.11 -16.00
N SER A 294 16.19 -46.57 -14.85
CA SER A 294 16.48 -47.99 -14.62
C SER A 294 15.23 -48.73 -14.13
N ARG A 295 14.91 -49.82 -14.83
CA ARG A 295 13.78 -50.71 -14.59
C ARG A 295 14.28 -51.96 -13.86
N GLY A 296 13.68 -52.24 -12.69
CA GLY A 296 13.36 -53.59 -12.25
C GLY A 296 14.19 -54.20 -11.12
N LYS A 297 13.56 -54.39 -9.95
CA LYS A 297 13.30 -55.74 -9.41
C LYS A 297 12.18 -55.71 -8.35
N SER A 298 11.28 -56.66 -8.52
CA SER A 298 10.14 -57.00 -7.67
C SER A 298 10.61 -57.81 -6.45
N VAL A 299 10.12 -57.48 -5.25
CA VAL A 299 9.92 -58.43 -4.15
C VAL A 299 8.62 -58.07 -3.41
N ARG A 300 7.82 -59.10 -3.14
CA ARG A 300 6.46 -59.09 -2.56
C ARG A 300 6.43 -58.78 -1.05
N GLN A 301 5.38 -58.05 -0.67
CA GLN A 301 4.47 -58.21 0.50
C GLN A 301 4.88 -59.09 1.68
N SER A 302 4.77 -58.53 2.90
CA SER A 302 3.88 -59.01 3.97
C SER A 302 3.73 -57.94 5.07
N GLY A 303 2.56 -57.92 5.72
CA GLY A 303 1.98 -56.81 6.48
C GLY A 303 2.34 -56.71 7.99
N PRO A 304 1.47 -56.04 8.79
CA PRO A 304 1.77 -55.27 10.03
C PRO A 304 1.49 -56.11 11.32
N PRO A 305 1.32 -55.58 12.58
CA PRO A 305 1.22 -54.19 13.07
C PRO A 305 1.91 -53.86 14.43
N ALA A 306 1.59 -52.67 14.93
CA ALA A 306 1.79 -52.00 16.22
C ALA A 306 1.97 -52.82 17.52
N GLU A 307 2.79 -52.28 18.43
CA GLU A 307 2.60 -52.13 19.90
C GLU A 307 3.77 -51.24 20.41
N LEU A 308 3.59 -50.13 21.15
CA LEU A 308 3.16 -49.91 22.54
C LEU A 308 4.17 -50.37 23.61
N GLU A 309 4.73 -49.36 24.30
CA GLU A 309 5.36 -49.31 25.63
C GLU A 309 6.46 -50.27 26.11
N ALA A 310 7.39 -49.65 26.85
CA ALA A 310 8.45 -50.15 27.74
C ALA A 310 9.78 -50.62 27.11
#